data_AF-A0A2W7AJ66-F1
#
_entry.id   AF-A0A2W7AJ66-F1
#
_cell.length_a   1.000
_cell.length_b   1.000
_cell.length_c   1.000
_cell.angle_alpha   90.00
_cell.angle_beta   90.00
_cell.angle_gamma   90.00
#
_symmetry.space_group_name_H-M   'P 1'
#
loop_
_entity.id
_entity.type
_entity.pdbx_description
1 polymer ?
#
loop_
_entity_poly.entity_id
_entity_poly.type
_entity_poly.pdbx_seq_one_letter_code
_entity_poly.pdbx_strand_id
1 'polypeptide(L)'
;MPKRSNDFQKLVLLINACLQKSGQVNESVLLIDNTTGEKREVDIVLSSSIADYAVNISVEVIDRKRKADVQWVEQMYAKHCTLSTNKLVLVSRHGFYEPALKKAAFYGIEAITFDEALETDWDLAIRMLSNGFFEITTFHYICSVECAALPINKAFNPIALNTTIFLPDQDNQTNFENMIQSFLNGPFVKEFLYLQVNKTNEHNFVLVYTPPIGTYILDENQVQMPILELSVKLEIDHKKTPITYSIGRYGEKKILLGSSSMSKKCLYFVLIKKDETNVEGLLYDENGIRQLKLSRASSIA
;
A
#
# COMPACT_ATOMS: atom_id res chain seq x y z
N MET A 1 -19.15 36.79 8.26
CA MET A 1 -18.18 35.70 8.45
C MET A 1 -16.92 36.28 9.09
N PRO A 2 -16.32 35.65 10.12
CA PRO A 2 -15.08 36.14 10.71
C PRO A 2 -13.95 36.05 9.69
N LYS A 3 -12.98 36.97 9.80
CA LYS A 3 -11.79 37.01 8.94
C LYS A 3 -10.95 35.75 9.18
N ARG A 4 -11.05 34.74 8.31
CA ARG A 4 -10.24 33.51 8.38
C ARG A 4 -8.75 33.88 8.36
N SER A 5 -7.95 33.24 9.22
CA SER A 5 -6.53 33.57 9.34
C SER A 5 -5.75 33.12 8.10
N ASN A 6 -4.67 33.85 7.78
CA ASN A 6 -3.80 33.59 6.62
C ASN A 6 -3.28 32.13 6.63
N ASP A 7 -3.02 31.58 7.82
CA ASP A 7 -2.47 30.24 7.99
C ASP A 7 -3.49 29.15 7.60
N PHE A 8 -4.78 29.28 7.97
CA PHE A 8 -5.82 28.36 7.50
C PHE A 8 -5.92 28.30 5.96
N GLN A 9 -5.92 29.46 5.32
CA GLN A 9 -6.01 29.55 3.86
C GLN A 9 -4.77 28.94 3.17
N LYS A 10 -3.57 29.10 3.76
CA LYS A 10 -2.35 28.43 3.27
C LYS A 10 -2.43 26.92 3.39
N LEU A 11 -2.93 26.39 4.50
CA LEU A 11 -3.05 24.95 4.68
C LEU A 11 -3.97 24.36 3.61
N VAL A 12 -5.13 24.97 3.36
CA VAL A 12 -6.04 24.50 2.31
C VAL A 12 -5.40 24.59 0.93
N LEU A 13 -4.73 25.70 0.61
CA LEU A 13 -4.03 25.86 -0.66
C LEU A 13 -3.00 24.75 -0.89
N LEU A 14 -2.22 24.40 0.14
CA LEU A 14 -1.22 23.33 0.04
C LEU A 14 -1.84 21.96 -0.09
N ILE A 15 -2.88 21.65 0.69
CA ILE A 15 -3.60 20.39 0.56
C ILE A 15 -4.16 20.28 -0.88
N ASN A 16 -4.74 21.35 -1.43
CA ASN A 16 -5.23 21.38 -2.81
C ASN A 16 -4.11 21.15 -3.85
N ALA A 17 -2.93 21.73 -3.63
CA ALA A 17 -1.77 21.51 -4.50
C ALA A 17 -1.30 20.04 -4.47
N CYS A 18 -1.37 19.37 -3.32
CA CYS A 18 -1.01 17.97 -3.17
C CYS A 18 -2.03 17.01 -3.82
N LEU A 19 -3.33 17.33 -3.80
CA LEU A 19 -4.41 16.40 -4.15
C LEU A 19 -4.82 16.38 -5.63
N GLN A 20 -4.08 17.02 -6.55
CA GLN A 20 -4.51 17.28 -7.94
C GLN A 20 -5.02 16.07 -8.77
N LYS A 21 -4.93 14.82 -8.29
CA LYS A 21 -5.47 13.62 -8.95
C LYS A 21 -6.20 12.59 -8.07
N SER A 22 -6.11 12.62 -6.74
CA SER A 22 -6.54 11.51 -5.87
C SER A 22 -7.74 11.80 -4.95
N GLY A 23 -8.21 13.05 -4.90
CA GLY A 23 -9.32 13.43 -4.04
C GLY A 23 -9.73 14.90 -4.22
N GLN A 24 -10.72 15.32 -3.44
CA GLN A 24 -11.19 16.71 -3.38
C GLN A 24 -11.01 17.27 -1.98
N VAL A 25 -10.48 18.49 -1.90
CA VAL A 25 -10.45 19.28 -0.65
C VAL A 25 -11.66 20.20 -0.65
N ASN A 26 -12.46 20.15 0.41
CA ASN A 26 -13.56 21.07 0.62
C ASN A 26 -13.36 21.78 1.96
N GLU A 27 -13.46 23.11 1.98
CA GLU A 27 -13.42 23.91 3.20
C GLU A 27 -14.82 24.07 3.79
N SER A 28 -14.90 24.18 5.12
CA SER A 28 -16.10 24.63 5.84
C SER A 28 -17.33 23.82 5.41
N VAL A 29 -17.18 22.51 5.46
CA VAL A 29 -18.16 21.55 4.95
C VAL A 29 -19.18 21.26 6.02
N LEU A 30 -20.45 21.36 5.66
CA LEU A 30 -21.55 20.95 6.52
C LEU A 30 -21.83 19.46 6.32
N LEU A 31 -21.29 18.61 7.21
CA LEU A 31 -21.63 17.19 7.25
C LEU A 31 -22.91 16.97 8.06
N ILE A 32 -23.66 15.94 7.69
CA ILE A 32 -24.88 15.55 8.43
C ILE A 32 -24.48 14.66 9.60
N ASP A 33 -24.93 15.02 10.79
CA ASP A 33 -24.85 14.18 11.98
C ASP A 33 -25.85 13.03 11.86
N ASN A 34 -25.35 11.79 11.79
CA ASN A 34 -26.17 10.59 11.56
C ASN A 34 -27.12 10.27 12.72
N THR A 35 -26.91 10.84 13.90
CA THR A 35 -27.77 10.62 15.07
C THR A 35 -28.90 11.64 15.12
N THR A 36 -28.61 12.90 14.78
CA THR A 36 -29.57 14.01 14.95
C THR A 36 -30.17 14.53 13.64
N GLY A 37 -29.56 14.24 12.50
CA GLY A 37 -29.92 14.81 11.19
C GLY A 37 -29.47 16.25 10.99
N GLU A 38 -28.90 16.89 12.01
CA GLU A 38 -28.44 18.27 11.96
C GLU A 38 -27.12 18.41 11.21
N LYS A 39 -26.90 19.60 10.64
CA LYS A 39 -25.64 19.92 9.96
C LYS A 39 -24.59 20.38 10.96
N ARG A 40 -23.41 19.78 10.89
CA ARG A 40 -22.22 20.16 11.66
C ARG A 40 -21.12 20.62 10.70
N GLU A 41 -20.58 21.79 10.94
CA GLU A 41 -19.44 22.31 10.18
C GLU A 41 -18.17 21.55 10.53
N VAL A 42 -17.40 21.16 9.51
CA VAL A 42 -16.05 20.60 9.58
C VAL A 42 -15.12 21.55 8.83
N ASP A 43 -13.99 21.90 9.43
CA ASP A 43 -13.11 22.94 8.89
C ASP A 43 -12.58 22.59 7.51
N ILE A 44 -12.07 21.36 7.33
CA ILE A 44 -11.62 20.84 6.04
C ILE A 44 -12.02 19.37 5.92
N VAL A 45 -12.59 18.99 4.79
CA VAL A 45 -12.86 17.60 4.45
C VAL A 45 -12.07 17.24 3.19
N LEU A 46 -11.26 16.19 3.32
CA LEU A 46 -10.62 15.55 2.17
C LEU A 46 -11.45 14.35 1.80
N SER A 47 -12.02 14.36 0.61
CA SER A 47 -12.93 13.33 0.13
C SER A 47 -12.33 12.58 -1.05
N SER A 48 -12.48 11.26 -1.04
CA SER A 48 -12.21 10.37 -2.17
C SER A 48 -13.33 9.35 -2.27
N SER A 49 -13.51 8.74 -3.44
CA SER A 49 -14.50 7.70 -3.68
C SER A 49 -13.81 6.38 -3.97
N ILE A 50 -14.17 5.34 -3.24
CA ILE A 50 -13.81 3.95 -3.54
C ILE A 50 -15.08 3.24 -4.01
N ALA A 51 -15.16 2.88 -5.29
CA ALA A 51 -16.42 2.42 -5.88
C ALA A 51 -17.57 3.39 -5.51
N ASP A 52 -18.59 2.90 -4.80
CA ASP A 52 -19.77 3.70 -4.38
C ASP A 52 -19.65 4.30 -2.96
N TYR A 53 -18.52 4.12 -2.27
CA TYR A 53 -18.32 4.60 -0.89
C TYR A 53 -17.45 5.87 -0.85
N ALA A 54 -17.97 6.91 -0.20
CA ALA A 54 -17.21 8.12 0.11
C ALA A 54 -16.29 7.88 1.32
N VAL A 55 -15.02 8.22 1.17
CA VAL A 55 -14.01 8.20 2.22
C VAL A 55 -13.60 9.64 2.53
N ASN A 56 -13.80 10.03 3.79
CA ASN A 56 -13.56 11.38 4.27
C ASN A 56 -12.49 11.40 5.36
N ILE A 57 -11.42 12.15 5.12
CA ILE A 57 -10.54 12.67 6.17
C ILE A 57 -11.11 14.00 6.62
N SER A 58 -11.52 14.08 7.88
CA SER A 58 -11.91 15.35 8.48
C SER A 58 -10.71 15.95 9.20
N VAL A 59 -10.43 17.22 8.91
CA VAL A 59 -9.36 17.98 9.55
C VAL A 59 -9.98 19.15 10.31
N GLU A 60 -9.71 19.23 11.61
CA GLU A 60 -10.15 20.33 12.47
C GLU A 60 -8.93 21.15 12.89
N VAL A 61 -9.02 22.48 12.80
CA VAL A 61 -7.89 23.39 12.99
C VAL A 61 -8.16 24.31 14.18
N ILE A 62 -7.22 24.34 15.13
CA ILE A 62 -7.28 25.29 16.26
C ILE A 62 -6.12 26.28 16.22
N ASP A 63 -6.47 27.56 16.09
CA ASP A 63 -5.55 28.71 16.14
C ASP A 63 -5.78 29.51 17.43
N ARG A 64 -5.39 28.92 18.56
CA ARG A 64 -5.40 29.60 19.86
C ARG A 64 -3.98 29.78 20.38
N LYS A 65 -3.73 30.80 21.21
CA LYS A 65 -2.40 31.10 21.78
C LYS A 65 -1.79 29.97 22.61
N ARG A 66 -2.60 29.06 23.15
CA ARG A 66 -2.17 27.95 24.01
C ARG A 66 -2.22 26.63 23.26
N LYS A 67 -1.36 25.68 23.65
CA LYS A 67 -1.42 24.29 23.17
C LYS A 67 -2.82 23.72 23.32
N ALA A 68 -3.26 22.89 22.38
CA ALA A 68 -4.48 22.10 22.43
C ALA A 68 -4.48 21.15 23.64
N ASP A 69 -5.61 21.01 24.31
CA ASP A 69 -5.80 20.23 25.54
C ASP A 69 -6.68 19.00 25.32
N VAL A 70 -6.83 18.20 26.37
CA VAL A 70 -7.65 16.99 26.36
C VAL A 70 -9.11 17.30 26.03
N GLN A 71 -9.63 18.41 26.56
CA GLN A 71 -11.02 18.81 26.37
C GLN A 71 -11.31 19.04 24.89
N TRP A 72 -10.42 19.73 24.16
CA TRP A 72 -10.62 19.91 22.72
C TRP A 72 -10.57 18.59 21.95
N VAL A 73 -9.65 17.69 22.28
CA VAL A 73 -9.57 16.35 21.66
C VAL A 73 -10.87 15.56 21.88
N GLU A 74 -11.38 15.54 23.11
CA GLU A 74 -12.63 14.84 23.45
C GLU A 74 -13.85 15.46 22.77
N GLN A 75 -13.89 16.80 22.67
CA GLN A 75 -14.94 17.51 21.93
C GLN A 75 -14.95 17.15 20.44
N MET A 76 -13.78 17.13 19.80
CA MET A 76 -13.68 16.78 18.38
C MET A 76 -13.97 15.29 18.16
N TYR A 77 -13.49 14.41 19.03
CA TYR A 77 -13.86 13.00 18.99
C TYR A 77 -15.38 12.82 19.02
N ALA A 78 -16.04 13.37 20.05
CA ALA A 78 -17.49 13.25 20.20
C ALA A 78 -18.27 13.84 19.01
N LYS A 79 -17.81 14.96 18.45
CA LYS A 79 -18.37 15.56 17.23
C LYS A 79 -18.28 14.60 16.04
N HIS A 80 -17.14 13.95 15.83
CA HIS A 80 -16.91 13.12 14.64
C HIS A 80 -17.40 11.67 14.77
N CYS A 81 -17.73 11.20 15.98
CA CYS A 81 -18.34 9.88 16.18
C CYS A 81 -19.67 9.67 15.43
N THR A 82 -20.39 10.76 15.14
CA THR A 82 -21.69 10.71 14.46
C THR A 82 -21.65 11.27 13.04
N LEU A 83 -20.50 11.77 12.57
CA LEU A 83 -20.34 12.27 11.21
C LEU A 83 -19.79 11.18 10.30
N SER A 84 -19.91 11.38 8.98
CA SER A 84 -19.30 10.53 7.96
C SER A 84 -17.78 10.71 7.86
N THR A 85 -17.07 10.64 8.99
CA THR A 85 -15.62 10.79 9.10
C THR A 85 -14.95 9.42 9.22
N ASN A 86 -14.04 9.10 8.29
CA ASN A 86 -13.27 7.85 8.33
C ASN A 86 -11.96 8.01 9.11
N LYS A 87 -11.32 9.17 9.01
CA LYS A 87 -10.13 9.53 9.80
C LYS A 87 -10.26 10.98 10.26
N LEU A 88 -10.01 11.21 11.55
CA LEU A 88 -9.95 12.54 12.12
C LEU A 88 -8.47 12.96 12.30
N VAL A 89 -8.14 14.14 11.79
CA VAL A 89 -6.87 14.82 12.01
C VAL A 89 -7.12 16.13 12.73
N LEU A 90 -6.44 16.34 13.85
CA LEU A 90 -6.49 17.58 14.63
C LEU A 90 -5.20 18.35 14.39
N VAL A 91 -5.34 19.59 13.93
CA VAL A 91 -4.22 20.49 13.66
C VAL A 91 -4.22 21.62 14.67
N SER A 92 -3.12 21.79 15.40
CA SER A 92 -2.98 22.88 16.37
C SER A 92 -1.81 23.78 16.00
N ARG A 93 -2.05 25.09 15.93
CA ARG A 93 -0.99 26.08 15.62
C ARG A 93 0.15 26.07 16.64
N HIS A 94 -0.17 25.87 17.92
CA HIS A 94 0.83 25.88 19.00
C HIS A 94 1.15 24.47 19.51
N GLY A 95 0.64 23.42 18.85
CA GLY A 95 0.79 22.02 19.25
C GLY A 95 -0.15 21.59 20.38
N PHE A 96 0.16 20.46 21.02
CA PHE A 96 -0.69 19.80 22.02
C PHE A 96 0.02 19.63 23.36
N TYR A 97 -0.76 19.59 24.45
CA TYR A 97 -0.27 19.10 25.73
C TYR A 97 -0.10 17.57 25.67
N GLU A 98 0.86 17.03 26.41
CA GLU A 98 1.15 15.58 26.42
C GLU A 98 -0.07 14.70 26.77
N PRO A 99 -0.92 15.05 27.76
CA PRO A 99 -2.14 14.28 28.01
C PRO A 99 -3.13 14.30 26.83
N ALA A 100 -3.15 15.38 26.05
CA ALA A 100 -4.00 15.49 24.86
C ALA A 100 -3.52 14.58 23.74
N LEU A 101 -2.20 14.49 23.52
CA LEU A 101 -1.60 13.54 22.57
C LEU A 101 -1.93 12.09 22.94
N LYS A 102 -1.79 11.73 24.23
CA LYS A 102 -2.15 10.38 24.72
C LYS A 102 -3.62 10.07 24.47
N LYS A 103 -4.51 11.05 24.70
CA LYS A 103 -5.95 10.91 24.46
C LYS A 103 -6.27 10.78 22.96
N ALA A 104 -5.64 11.57 22.10
CA ALA A 104 -5.81 11.49 20.66
C ALA A 104 -5.39 10.11 20.11
N ALA A 105 -4.22 9.63 20.53
CA ALA A 105 -3.73 8.29 20.16
C ALA A 105 -4.70 7.19 20.61
N PHE A 106 -5.24 7.27 21.84
CA PHE A 106 -6.24 6.33 22.34
C PHE A 106 -7.50 6.27 21.46
N TYR A 107 -7.94 7.41 20.90
CA TYR A 107 -9.08 7.48 19.99
C TYR A 107 -8.73 7.24 18.50
N GLY A 108 -7.47 6.91 18.18
CA GLY A 108 -7.02 6.75 16.78
C GLY A 108 -7.00 8.07 15.98
N ILE A 109 -7.04 9.21 16.67
CA ILE A 109 -7.00 10.55 16.10
C ILE A 109 -5.55 10.93 15.84
N GLU A 110 -5.28 11.43 14.63
CA GLU A 110 -3.97 12.00 14.31
C GLU A 110 -3.90 13.44 14.86
N ALA A 111 -2.95 13.74 15.73
CA ALA A 111 -2.81 15.06 16.33
C ALA A 111 -1.45 15.66 15.96
N ILE A 112 -1.47 16.67 15.08
CA ILE A 112 -0.28 17.27 14.47
C ILE A 112 -0.25 18.79 14.63
N THR A 113 0.94 19.35 14.65
CA THR A 113 1.14 20.80 14.59
C THR A 113 0.78 21.34 13.20
N PHE A 114 0.57 22.66 13.12
CA PHE A 114 0.34 23.32 11.84
C PHE A 114 1.52 23.11 10.87
N ASP A 115 2.77 23.20 11.33
CA ASP A 115 3.95 22.96 10.48
C ASP A 115 4.00 21.52 9.98
N GLU A 116 3.71 20.54 10.85
CA GLU A 116 3.61 19.13 10.45
C GLU A 116 2.52 18.91 9.39
N ALA A 117 1.39 19.62 9.50
CA ALA A 117 0.31 19.58 8.52
C ALA A 117 0.72 20.16 7.15
N LEU A 118 1.47 21.25 7.11
CA LEU A 118 1.99 21.83 5.85
C LEU A 118 2.92 20.86 5.12
N GLU A 119 3.68 20.09 5.88
CA GLU A 119 4.63 19.15 5.34
C GLU A 119 4.03 17.74 5.13
N THR A 120 2.75 17.51 5.45
CA THR A 120 2.12 16.18 5.35
C THR A 120 1.81 15.84 3.89
N ASP A 121 2.08 14.58 3.50
CA ASP A 121 1.71 14.05 2.19
C ASP A 121 0.23 13.63 2.19
N TRP A 122 -0.65 14.62 2.00
CA TRP A 122 -2.09 14.44 2.05
C TRP A 122 -2.62 13.51 0.94
N ASP A 123 -1.94 13.45 -0.20
CA ASP A 123 -2.26 12.54 -1.30
C ASP A 123 -1.99 11.08 -0.91
N LEU A 124 -0.83 10.80 -0.30
CA LEU A 124 -0.56 9.47 0.25
C LEU A 124 -1.55 9.11 1.36
N ALA A 125 -1.87 10.04 2.26
CA ALA A 125 -2.83 9.80 3.34
C ALA A 125 -4.22 9.42 2.80
N ILE A 126 -4.71 10.12 1.78
CA ILE A 126 -5.97 9.78 1.13
C ILE A 126 -5.88 8.44 0.42
N ARG A 127 -4.81 8.16 -0.33
CA ARG A 127 -4.65 6.86 -1.03
C ARG A 127 -4.66 5.68 -0.07
N MET A 128 -4.03 5.81 1.09
CA MET A 128 -4.02 4.76 2.12
C MET A 128 -5.42 4.51 2.69
N LEU A 129 -6.19 5.58 2.97
CA LEU A 129 -7.59 5.46 3.41
C LEU A 129 -8.52 4.98 2.30
N SER A 130 -8.27 5.39 1.06
CA SER A 130 -9.00 4.97 -0.14
C SER A 130 -8.77 3.48 -0.45
N ASN A 131 -7.68 2.89 0.02
CA ASN A 131 -7.48 1.46 -0.15
C ASN A 131 -8.02 0.68 1.05
N GLY A 132 -8.06 1.26 2.26
CA GLY A 132 -8.70 0.72 3.47
C GLY A 132 -8.13 -0.60 4.00
N PHE A 133 -7.33 -1.28 3.19
CA PHE A 133 -6.81 -2.62 3.37
C PHE A 133 -5.33 -2.68 2.97
N PHE A 134 -4.57 -3.49 3.69
CA PHE A 134 -3.30 -4.01 3.23
C PHE A 134 -3.60 -5.27 2.41
N GLU A 135 -3.10 -5.33 1.19
CA GLU A 135 -3.25 -6.50 0.33
C GLU A 135 -1.89 -7.22 0.22
N ILE A 136 -1.85 -8.47 0.67
CA ILE A 136 -0.68 -9.35 0.49
C ILE A 136 -1.06 -10.41 -0.52
N THR A 137 -0.26 -10.53 -1.57
CA THR A 137 -0.31 -11.64 -2.50
C THR A 137 0.96 -12.46 -2.34
N THR A 138 0.83 -13.69 -1.85
CA THR A 138 1.93 -14.64 -1.73
C THR A 138 1.83 -15.66 -2.84
N PHE A 139 2.93 -15.88 -3.56
CA PHE A 139 3.02 -16.84 -4.65
C PHE A 139 3.77 -18.08 -4.16
N HIS A 140 3.08 -19.22 -4.14
CA HIS A 140 3.68 -20.54 -3.95
C HIS A 140 3.79 -21.20 -5.32
N TYR A 141 4.97 -21.69 -5.70
CA TYR A 141 5.13 -22.27 -7.01
C TYR A 141 6.05 -23.49 -7.04
N ILE A 142 5.74 -24.39 -7.98
CA ILE A 142 6.53 -25.57 -8.31
C ILE A 142 6.82 -25.53 -9.81
N CYS A 143 8.08 -25.76 -10.17
CA CYS A 143 8.52 -25.73 -11.56
C CYS A 143 8.75 -27.13 -12.08
N SER A 144 8.35 -27.35 -13.32
CA SER A 144 8.57 -28.57 -14.06
C SER A 144 9.10 -28.23 -15.44
N VAL A 145 10.05 -28.99 -15.94
CA VAL A 145 10.59 -28.76 -17.29
C VAL A 145 10.58 -30.05 -18.08
N GLU A 146 10.22 -29.97 -19.35
CA GLU A 146 10.43 -31.03 -20.32
C GLU A 146 11.63 -30.67 -21.19
N CYS A 147 12.58 -31.60 -21.29
CA CYS A 147 13.77 -31.45 -22.11
C CYS A 147 13.85 -32.51 -23.20
N ALA A 148 14.39 -32.13 -24.35
CA ALA A 148 14.73 -33.06 -25.40
C ALA A 148 15.89 -33.96 -24.94
N ALA A 149 15.66 -35.27 -24.97
CA ALA A 149 16.66 -36.29 -24.71
C ALA A 149 16.41 -37.48 -25.62
N LEU A 150 17.49 -38.19 -26.00
CA LEU A 150 17.39 -39.43 -26.78
C LEU A 150 17.53 -40.63 -25.83
N PRO A 151 16.69 -41.68 -25.98
CA PRO A 151 15.68 -41.89 -27.01
C PRO A 151 14.30 -41.26 -26.71
N ILE A 152 14.08 -40.77 -25.48
CA ILE A 152 12.79 -40.22 -25.02
C ILE A 152 13.07 -38.92 -24.27
N ASN A 153 12.22 -37.92 -24.46
CA ASN A 153 12.25 -36.67 -23.70
C ASN A 153 12.28 -36.93 -22.19
N LYS A 154 12.98 -36.05 -21.48
CA LYS A 154 13.15 -36.14 -20.03
C LYS A 154 12.35 -35.04 -19.35
N ALA A 155 11.41 -35.43 -18.49
CA ALA A 155 10.66 -34.50 -17.66
C ALA A 155 11.26 -34.42 -16.25
N PHE A 156 11.38 -33.21 -15.72
CA PHE A 156 11.78 -32.93 -14.35
C PHE A 156 10.61 -32.28 -13.63
N ASN A 157 10.11 -32.89 -12.55
CA ASN A 157 8.97 -32.38 -11.78
C ASN A 157 9.07 -32.82 -10.30
N PRO A 158 9.53 -31.95 -9.38
CA PRO A 158 9.99 -30.59 -9.62
C PRO A 158 11.42 -30.51 -10.21
N ILE A 159 11.76 -29.40 -10.85
CA ILE A 159 13.15 -29.01 -11.11
C ILE A 159 13.66 -28.04 -10.03
N ALA A 160 14.94 -28.13 -9.69
CA ALA A 160 15.57 -27.22 -8.74
C ALA A 160 15.63 -25.79 -9.31
N LEU A 161 15.21 -24.80 -8.51
CA LEU A 161 15.07 -23.42 -8.99
C LEU A 161 16.43 -22.76 -9.32
N ASN A 162 17.50 -23.22 -8.70
CA ASN A 162 18.86 -22.76 -8.94
C ASN A 162 19.56 -23.48 -10.10
N THR A 163 18.89 -24.40 -10.81
CA THR A 163 19.46 -25.05 -12.00
C THR A 163 19.80 -23.99 -13.05
N THR A 164 21.06 -23.99 -13.49
CA THR A 164 21.56 -23.08 -14.52
C THR A 164 20.89 -23.37 -15.85
N ILE A 165 20.37 -22.31 -16.46
CA ILE A 165 19.79 -22.28 -17.80
C ILE A 165 20.75 -21.49 -18.69
N PHE A 166 21.07 -22.08 -19.82
CA PHE A 166 21.88 -21.45 -20.85
C PHE A 166 20.94 -20.92 -21.93
N LEU A 167 21.01 -19.61 -22.19
CA LEU A 167 20.22 -18.96 -23.23
C LEU A 167 20.96 -19.05 -24.58
N PRO A 168 20.26 -18.81 -25.72
CA PRO A 168 20.84 -18.97 -27.05
C PRO A 168 22.05 -18.05 -27.32
N ASP A 169 22.09 -16.87 -26.69
CA ASP A 169 23.26 -16.01 -26.67
C ASP A 169 24.23 -16.52 -25.59
N GLN A 170 25.26 -17.25 -26.01
CA GLN A 170 26.12 -18.13 -25.18
C GLN A 170 26.81 -17.47 -23.97
N ASP A 171 26.79 -16.14 -23.85
CA ASP A 171 27.34 -15.41 -22.71
C ASP A 171 26.32 -15.13 -21.59
N ASN A 172 25.03 -15.39 -21.82
CA ASN A 172 23.97 -15.14 -20.84
C ASN A 172 23.48 -16.43 -20.17
N GLN A 173 23.79 -16.58 -18.89
CA GLN A 173 23.25 -17.64 -18.03
C GLN A 173 22.19 -17.07 -17.09
N THR A 174 21.19 -17.89 -16.78
CA THR A 174 20.18 -17.58 -15.77
C THR A 174 19.82 -18.85 -14.99
N ASN A 175 18.79 -18.81 -14.15
CA ASN A 175 18.21 -19.97 -13.51
C ASN A 175 16.68 -19.86 -13.51
N PHE A 176 15.99 -20.93 -13.12
CA PHE A 176 14.53 -20.93 -13.10
C PHE A 176 13.99 -19.88 -12.12
N GLU A 177 14.61 -19.69 -10.95
CA GLU A 177 14.21 -18.67 -9.98
C GLU A 177 14.14 -17.28 -10.62
N ASN A 178 15.22 -16.83 -11.25
CA ASN A 178 15.31 -15.53 -11.91
C ASN A 178 14.30 -15.42 -13.06
N MET A 179 14.12 -16.48 -13.84
CA MET A 179 13.19 -16.48 -14.97
C MET A 179 11.73 -16.34 -14.49
N ILE A 180 11.35 -17.09 -13.44
CA ILE A 180 10.02 -17.01 -12.83
C ILE A 180 9.81 -15.66 -12.16
N GLN A 181 10.80 -15.16 -11.42
CA GLN A 181 10.71 -13.84 -10.80
C GLN A 181 10.54 -12.74 -11.83
N SER A 182 11.26 -12.80 -12.96
CA SER A 182 11.07 -11.86 -14.06
C SER A 182 9.64 -11.93 -14.62
N PHE A 183 9.12 -13.14 -14.82
CA PHE A 183 7.77 -13.36 -15.33
C PHE A 183 6.69 -12.87 -14.37
N LEU A 184 6.72 -13.32 -13.10
CA LEU A 184 5.78 -12.91 -12.06
C LEU A 184 5.87 -11.42 -11.73
N ASN A 185 7.01 -10.77 -11.99
CA ASN A 185 7.16 -9.33 -11.85
C ASN A 185 6.70 -8.54 -13.08
N GLY A 186 6.39 -9.20 -14.19
CA GLY A 186 5.83 -8.59 -15.38
C GLY A 186 4.48 -7.91 -15.08
N PRO A 187 4.27 -6.66 -15.54
CA PRO A 187 3.07 -5.89 -15.22
C PRO A 187 1.78 -6.59 -15.69
N PHE A 188 1.81 -7.17 -16.89
CA PHE A 188 0.69 -7.92 -17.45
C PHE A 188 0.30 -9.14 -16.60
N VAL A 189 1.29 -9.92 -16.16
CA VAL A 189 1.06 -11.13 -15.35
C VAL A 189 0.49 -10.74 -13.99
N LYS A 190 1.04 -9.71 -13.34
CA LYS A 190 0.51 -9.20 -12.07
C LYS A 190 -0.93 -8.76 -12.18
N GLU A 191 -1.25 -7.97 -13.20
CA GLU A 191 -2.61 -7.46 -13.40
C GLU A 191 -3.59 -8.59 -13.70
N PHE A 192 -3.21 -9.54 -14.56
CA PHE A 192 -4.02 -10.72 -14.84
C PHE A 192 -4.29 -11.55 -13.58
N LEU A 193 -3.24 -11.93 -12.84
CA LEU A 193 -3.39 -12.73 -11.62
C LEU A 193 -4.19 -11.99 -10.55
N TYR A 194 -3.98 -10.68 -10.41
CA TYR A 194 -4.76 -9.84 -9.50
C TYR A 194 -6.25 -9.85 -9.83
N LEU A 195 -6.60 -9.70 -11.11
CA LEU A 195 -7.97 -9.70 -11.58
C LEU A 195 -8.65 -11.06 -11.35
N GLN A 196 -7.96 -12.17 -11.65
CA GLN A 196 -8.53 -13.51 -11.44
C GLN A 196 -8.76 -13.78 -9.96
N VAL A 197 -7.75 -13.56 -9.11
CA VAL A 197 -7.86 -13.82 -7.68
C VAL A 197 -8.98 -12.99 -7.04
N ASN A 198 -9.13 -11.71 -7.43
CA ASN A 198 -10.16 -10.85 -6.86
C ASN A 198 -11.57 -11.03 -7.45
N LYS A 199 -11.69 -11.34 -8.75
CA LYS A 199 -13.01 -11.40 -9.42
C LYS A 199 -13.59 -12.81 -9.46
N THR A 200 -12.74 -13.82 -9.69
CA THR A 200 -13.17 -15.20 -9.91
C THR A 200 -12.87 -16.11 -8.72
N ASN A 201 -12.11 -15.61 -7.72
CA ASN A 201 -11.66 -16.40 -6.56
C ASN A 201 -10.86 -17.64 -6.99
N GLU A 202 -10.18 -17.55 -8.14
CA GLU A 202 -9.24 -18.56 -8.62
C GLU A 202 -7.87 -18.35 -7.98
N HIS A 203 -7.37 -19.38 -7.31
CA HIS A 203 -6.10 -19.33 -6.59
C HIS A 203 -5.03 -20.25 -7.19
N ASN A 204 -5.38 -21.09 -8.16
CA ASN A 204 -4.50 -22.09 -8.73
C ASN A 204 -4.34 -21.86 -10.24
N PHE A 205 -3.10 -21.71 -10.69
CA PHE A 205 -2.76 -21.43 -12.08
C PHE A 205 -1.68 -22.38 -12.56
N VAL A 206 -1.68 -22.66 -13.86
CA VAL A 206 -0.56 -23.34 -14.54
C VAL A 206 -0.09 -22.42 -15.64
N LEU A 207 1.15 -21.97 -15.52
CA LEU A 207 1.82 -21.17 -16.54
C LEU A 207 2.66 -22.11 -17.39
N VAL A 208 2.47 -22.05 -18.70
CA VAL A 208 3.24 -22.84 -19.67
C VAL A 208 4.04 -21.87 -20.54
N TYR A 209 5.34 -22.12 -20.65
CA TYR A 209 6.27 -21.29 -21.38
C TYR A 209 7.17 -22.15 -22.26
N THR A 210 7.27 -21.80 -23.54
CA THR A 210 8.20 -22.41 -24.50
C THR A 210 9.42 -21.49 -24.64
N PRO A 211 10.61 -21.90 -24.18
CA PRO A 211 11.80 -21.07 -24.28
C PRO A 211 12.27 -20.90 -25.73
N PRO A 212 13.07 -19.85 -26.02
CA PRO A 212 13.70 -19.68 -27.32
C PRO A 212 14.54 -20.91 -27.71
N ILE A 213 14.52 -21.24 -29.01
CA ILE A 213 15.33 -22.33 -29.57
C ILE A 213 16.80 -22.10 -29.23
N GLY A 214 17.47 -23.16 -28.75
CA GLY A 214 18.86 -23.09 -28.26
C GLY A 214 18.97 -22.86 -26.75
N THR A 215 17.85 -22.75 -26.03
CA THR A 215 17.84 -22.74 -24.56
C THR A 215 18.01 -24.16 -24.02
N TYR A 216 18.95 -24.39 -23.10
CA TYR A 216 19.22 -25.73 -22.56
C TYR A 216 19.63 -25.71 -21.08
N ILE A 217 19.54 -26.89 -20.46
CA ILE A 217 20.19 -27.20 -19.17
C ILE A 217 21.27 -28.27 -19.39
N LEU A 218 22.16 -28.43 -18.43
CA LEU A 218 23.14 -29.52 -18.42
C LEU A 218 22.67 -30.62 -17.49
N ASP A 219 22.84 -31.88 -17.90
CA ASP A 219 22.67 -33.03 -17.02
C ASP A 219 23.89 -33.26 -16.11
N GLU A 220 23.83 -34.29 -15.27
CA GLU A 220 24.93 -34.67 -14.36
C GLU A 220 26.24 -35.01 -15.11
N ASN A 221 26.15 -35.39 -16.38
CA ASN A 221 27.28 -35.74 -17.24
C ASN A 221 27.72 -34.57 -18.14
N GLN A 222 27.24 -33.35 -17.89
CA GLN A 222 27.51 -32.15 -18.71
C GLN A 222 26.97 -32.24 -20.15
N VAL A 223 25.99 -33.11 -20.40
CA VAL A 223 25.32 -33.22 -21.70
C VAL A 223 24.23 -32.16 -21.78
N GLN A 224 24.19 -31.45 -22.91
CA GLN A 224 23.16 -30.45 -23.17
C GLN A 224 21.79 -31.11 -23.39
N MET A 225 20.81 -30.65 -22.63
CA MET A 225 19.41 -31.04 -22.76
C MET A 225 18.59 -29.79 -23.14
N PRO A 226 18.22 -29.63 -24.42
CA PRO A 226 17.39 -28.51 -24.88
C PRO A 226 16.06 -28.50 -24.12
N ILE A 227 15.64 -27.33 -23.64
CA ILE A 227 14.35 -27.18 -22.97
C ILE A 227 13.25 -27.06 -24.04
N LEU A 228 12.23 -27.91 -23.93
CA LEU A 228 11.05 -27.88 -24.79
C LEU A 228 9.93 -27.05 -24.16
N GLU A 229 9.68 -27.24 -22.87
CA GLU A 229 8.60 -26.58 -22.15
C GLU A 229 8.97 -26.37 -20.68
N LEU A 230 8.69 -25.18 -20.14
CA LEU A 230 8.62 -24.91 -18.71
C LEU A 230 7.15 -24.80 -18.30
N SER A 231 6.77 -25.58 -17.31
CA SER A 231 5.49 -25.52 -16.62
C SER A 231 5.69 -25.03 -15.19
N VAL A 232 4.96 -23.98 -14.78
CA VAL A 232 4.97 -23.45 -13.40
C VAL A 232 3.57 -23.59 -12.83
N LYS A 233 3.42 -24.51 -11.86
CA LYS A 233 2.21 -24.60 -11.04
C LYS A 233 2.28 -23.52 -9.98
N LEU A 234 1.28 -22.66 -9.92
CA LEU A 234 1.23 -21.48 -9.07
C LEU A 234 -0.02 -21.55 -8.19
N GLU A 235 0.17 -21.49 -6.88
CA GLU A 235 -0.87 -21.27 -5.88
C GLU A 235 -0.70 -19.86 -5.31
N ILE A 236 -1.79 -19.11 -5.26
CA ILE A 236 -1.79 -17.70 -4.85
C ILE A 236 -2.62 -17.54 -3.58
N ASP A 237 -1.96 -17.16 -2.49
CA ASP A 237 -2.62 -16.73 -1.27
C ASP A 237 -2.76 -15.21 -1.27
N HIS A 238 -3.99 -14.72 -1.41
CA HIS A 238 -4.29 -13.30 -1.40
C HIS A 238 -5.11 -12.94 -0.17
N LYS A 239 -4.59 -12.02 0.64
CA LYS A 239 -5.21 -11.60 1.90
C LYS A 239 -5.39 -10.09 1.90
N LYS A 240 -6.60 -9.67 2.27
CA LYS A 240 -6.96 -8.28 2.52
C LYS A 240 -7.20 -8.09 4.00
N THR A 241 -6.51 -7.14 4.61
CA THR A 241 -6.64 -6.87 6.04
C THR A 241 -6.80 -5.39 6.31
N PRO A 242 -7.74 -4.97 7.18
CA PRO A 242 -7.90 -3.57 7.54
C PRO A 242 -6.59 -3.01 8.11
N ILE A 243 -6.23 -1.79 7.71
CA ILE A 243 -5.06 -1.10 8.23
C ILE A 243 -5.43 -0.03 9.25
N THR A 244 -4.63 0.04 10.30
CA THR A 244 -4.55 1.22 11.17
C THR A 244 -3.17 1.84 10.95
N TYR A 245 -3.09 3.16 10.84
CA TYR A 245 -1.81 3.84 10.66
C TYR A 245 -1.77 5.21 11.34
N SER A 246 -0.54 5.65 11.59
CA SER A 246 -0.16 6.95 12.11
C SER A 246 0.96 7.54 11.28
N ILE A 247 1.04 8.85 11.23
CA ILE A 247 2.10 9.57 10.55
C ILE A 247 3.13 9.97 11.60
N GLY A 248 4.42 9.88 11.28
CA GLY A 248 5.49 10.17 12.22
C GLY A 248 6.77 10.61 11.54
N ARG A 249 7.84 10.73 12.34
CA ARG A 249 9.18 11.05 11.87
C ARG A 249 10.21 10.08 12.44
N TYR A 250 11.23 9.76 11.65
CA TYR A 250 12.46 9.09 12.08
C TYR A 250 13.66 9.94 11.64
N GLY A 251 14.25 10.67 12.58
CA GLY A 251 15.14 11.80 12.27
C GLY A 251 14.38 12.88 11.49
N GLU A 252 14.99 13.42 10.43
CA GLU A 252 14.35 14.39 9.53
C GLU A 252 13.34 13.76 8.55
N LYS A 253 13.30 12.42 8.46
CA LYS A 253 12.50 11.71 7.45
C LYS A 253 11.09 11.45 7.95
N LYS A 254 10.11 11.72 7.09
CA LYS A 254 8.71 11.39 7.34
C LYS A 254 8.46 9.91 7.11
N ILE A 255 7.75 9.31 8.04
CA ILE A 255 7.36 7.91 7.98
C ILE A 255 5.85 7.78 8.16
N LEU A 256 5.25 6.84 7.45
CA LEU A 256 3.92 6.34 7.75
C LEU A 256 4.10 4.96 8.38
N LEU A 257 3.58 4.79 9.58
CA LEU A 257 3.69 3.55 10.32
C LEU A 257 2.30 2.96 10.48
N GLY A 258 2.12 1.72 10.07
CA GLY A 258 0.83 1.06 10.13
C GLY A 258 0.91 -0.36 10.63
N SER A 259 -0.23 -0.85 11.07
CA SER A 259 -0.41 -2.23 11.49
C SER A 259 -1.68 -2.81 10.90
N SER A 260 -1.64 -4.11 10.66
CA SER A 260 -2.78 -4.91 10.25
C SER A 260 -2.80 -6.17 11.11
N SER A 261 -3.91 -6.40 11.81
CA SER A 261 -4.11 -7.63 12.58
C SER A 261 -4.77 -8.69 11.71
N MET A 262 -4.07 -9.80 11.49
CA MET A 262 -4.58 -10.96 10.76
C MET A 262 -4.56 -12.13 11.74
N SER A 263 -5.70 -12.48 12.33
CA SER A 263 -5.92 -13.66 13.20
C SER A 263 -4.68 -14.11 14.00
N LYS A 264 -4.48 -13.55 15.20
CA LYS A 264 -3.33 -13.78 16.13
C LYS A 264 -1.94 -13.32 15.66
N LYS A 265 -1.77 -12.87 14.41
CA LYS A 265 -0.48 -12.37 13.90
C LYS A 265 -0.60 -10.90 13.50
N CYS A 266 0.29 -10.06 14.01
CA CYS A 266 0.32 -8.63 13.70
C CYS A 266 1.36 -8.38 12.60
N LEU A 267 0.92 -7.74 11.53
CA LEU A 267 1.78 -7.22 10.48
C LEU A 267 2.02 -5.76 10.76
N TYR A 268 3.28 -5.33 10.71
CA TYR A 268 3.68 -3.95 10.86
C TYR A 268 4.35 -3.48 9.57
N PHE A 269 4.07 -2.26 9.13
CA PHE A 269 4.74 -1.69 7.99
C PHE A 269 5.17 -0.25 8.26
N VAL A 270 6.26 0.15 7.60
CA VAL A 270 6.77 1.51 7.61
C VAL A 270 6.97 1.93 6.17
N LEU A 271 6.41 3.06 5.77
CA LEU A 271 6.70 3.71 4.49
C LEU A 271 7.53 4.96 4.76
N ILE A 272 8.71 5.05 4.16
CA ILE A 272 9.64 6.17 4.28
C ILE A 272 9.71 6.88 2.94
N LYS A 273 9.33 8.16 2.91
CA LYS A 273 9.50 8.99 1.72
C LYS A 273 10.99 9.37 1.59
N LYS A 274 11.65 8.92 0.52
CA LYS A 274 13.05 9.28 0.21
C LYS A 274 13.14 10.57 -0.60
N ASP A 275 12.22 10.76 -1.55
CA ASP A 275 12.06 11.96 -2.37
C ASP A 275 10.60 12.09 -2.84
N GLU A 276 10.25 13.09 -3.66
CA GLU A 276 8.87 13.33 -4.13
C GLU A 276 8.25 12.13 -4.87
N THR A 277 9.07 11.23 -5.41
CA THR A 277 8.62 10.12 -6.27
C THR A 277 8.91 8.74 -5.70
N ASN A 278 9.73 8.64 -4.66
CA ASN A 278 10.30 7.40 -4.19
C ASN A 278 9.93 7.16 -2.72
N VAL A 279 9.10 6.14 -2.49
CA VAL A 279 8.73 5.67 -1.16
C VAL A 279 9.33 4.29 -0.96
N GLU A 280 10.19 4.16 0.05
CA GLU A 280 10.72 2.88 0.47
C GLU A 280 9.82 2.32 1.57
N GLY A 281 9.29 1.12 1.37
CA GLY A 281 8.51 0.45 2.40
C GLY A 281 9.26 -0.71 3.04
N LEU A 282 9.04 -0.90 4.33
CA LEU A 282 9.46 -2.08 5.08
C LEU A 282 8.22 -2.75 5.67
N LEU A 283 8.23 -4.08 5.64
CA LEU A 283 7.21 -4.95 6.19
C LEU A 283 7.86 -5.81 7.27
N TYR A 284 7.20 -5.96 8.40
CA TYR A 284 7.60 -6.89 9.45
C TYR A 284 6.43 -7.82 9.78
N ASP A 285 6.69 -9.12 9.68
CA ASP A 285 5.78 -10.20 10.08
C ASP A 285 6.56 -11.41 10.62
N GLU A 286 5.90 -12.55 10.75
CA GLU A 286 6.49 -13.79 11.25
C GLU A 286 7.68 -14.33 10.45
N ASN A 287 7.81 -13.93 9.19
CA ASN A 287 8.92 -14.30 8.31
C ASN A 287 10.07 -13.27 8.36
N GLY A 288 9.98 -12.26 9.25
CA GLY A 288 11.00 -11.23 9.44
C GLY A 288 10.75 -9.94 8.67
N ILE A 289 11.81 -9.16 8.47
CA ILE A 289 11.76 -7.86 7.78
C ILE A 289 11.91 -8.07 6.27
N ARG A 290 10.98 -7.51 5.49
CA ARG A 290 10.98 -7.55 4.01
C ARG A 290 10.85 -6.15 3.44
N GLN A 291 11.53 -5.87 2.33
CA GLN A 291 11.39 -4.59 1.62
C GLN A 291 10.15 -4.64 0.73
N LEU A 292 9.28 -3.63 0.86
CA LEU A 292 8.11 -3.46 0.00
C LEU A 292 8.58 -2.84 -1.33
N LYS A 293 8.25 -3.50 -2.44
CA LYS A 293 8.41 -2.93 -3.78
C LYS A 293 7.09 -2.27 -4.19
N LEU A 294 7.13 -0.97 -4.49
CA LEU A 294 6.02 -0.27 -5.11
C LEU A 294 5.71 -0.91 -6.47
N SER A 295 4.54 -1.52 -6.62
CA SER A 295 3.97 -1.72 -7.94
C SER A 295 3.33 -0.41 -8.38
N ARG A 296 3.88 0.24 -9.41
CA ARG A 296 3.14 1.31 -10.09
C ARG A 296 1.89 0.68 -10.67
N ALA A 297 0.72 1.03 -10.13
CA ALA A 297 -0.53 0.74 -10.80
C ALA A 297 -0.51 1.53 -12.11
N SER A 298 -0.60 0.83 -13.24
CA SER A 298 -0.88 1.43 -14.53
C SER A 298 -2.21 2.17 -14.38
N SER A 299 -2.19 3.49 -14.51
CA SER A 299 -3.41 4.29 -14.59
C SER A 299 -4.22 3.79 -15.79
N ILE A 300 -5.38 3.18 -15.51
CA ILE A 300 -6.39 2.90 -16.53
C ILE A 300 -6.84 4.27 -17.06
N ALA A 301 -6.59 4.49 -18.35
CA ALA A 301 -7.25 5.52 -19.14
C ALA A 301 -8.59 4.98 -19.65
#